data_AF-A0A8H3EPC0-F1
#
_entry.id   AF-A0A8H3EPC0-F1
#
_cell.length_a   1.000
_cell.length_b   1.000
_cell.length_c   1.000
_cell.angle_alpha   90.00
_cell.angle_beta   90.00
_cell.angle_gamma   90.00
#
_symmetry.space_group_name_H-M   'P 1'
#
loop_
_entity.id
_entity.type
_entity.pdbx_description
1 polymer ?
#
loop_
_entity_poly.entity_id
_entity_poly.type
_entity_poly.pdbx_seq_one_letter_code
_entity_poly.pdbx_strand_id
1 'polypeptide(L)'
;MATRSLNRYLDSCPGLPASAPVGHPHIIGWDGEDTDKKHLTAADGIATLLFNWKPEALDAFLDVRHKSRYEWYRRAKPNSGILDLLVARTGDMALCGFREDVERVDGPFTYTMEESGAWTPFDRHSKLFGPSFASALMYHELWLEGDGVKVDVYGSEQRG
;
A
#
# COMPACT_ATOMS: atom_id res chain seq x y z
N MET A 1 -9.27 -32.60 -14.43
CA MET A 1 -9.35 -31.14 -14.22
C MET A 1 -8.02 -30.71 -13.64
N ALA A 2 -7.26 -29.87 -14.35
CA ALA A 2 -5.99 -29.37 -13.86
C ALA A 2 -6.25 -28.24 -12.85
N THR A 3 -5.81 -28.44 -11.61
CA THR A 3 -5.70 -27.38 -10.61
C THR A 3 -4.69 -26.36 -11.12
N ARG A 4 -5.19 -25.26 -11.70
CA ARG A 4 -4.39 -24.04 -11.86
C ARG A 4 -4.17 -23.50 -10.44
N SER A 5 -3.02 -23.79 -9.88
CA SER A 5 -2.46 -22.95 -8.82
C SER A 5 -2.21 -21.59 -9.46
N LEU A 6 -3.18 -20.68 -9.36
CA LEU A 6 -2.97 -19.28 -9.70
C LEU A 6 -1.93 -18.74 -8.71
N ASN A 7 -0.77 -18.37 -9.23
CA ASN A 7 0.21 -17.63 -8.44
C ASN A 7 -0.48 -16.33 -8.01
N ARG A 8 -0.73 -16.18 -6.70
CA ARG A 8 -1.33 -15.00 -6.11
C ARG A 8 -0.57 -13.72 -6.48
N TYR A 9 0.75 -13.84 -6.52
CA TYR A 9 1.65 -12.75 -6.85
C TYR A 9 1.86 -12.65 -8.35
N LEU A 10 1.75 -11.44 -8.88
CA LEU A 10 1.90 -11.14 -10.30
C LEU A 10 3.25 -10.50 -10.60
N ASP A 11 3.86 -10.88 -11.72
CA ASP A 11 5.07 -10.23 -12.25
C ASP A 11 4.75 -8.95 -13.06
N SER A 12 3.60 -8.32 -12.81
CA SER A 12 3.14 -7.14 -13.55
C SER A 12 3.96 -5.87 -13.25
N CYS A 13 4.72 -5.85 -12.16
CA CYS A 13 5.63 -4.77 -11.79
C CYS A 13 7.06 -5.34 -11.68
N PRO A 14 7.98 -5.02 -12.61
CA PRO A 14 9.35 -5.55 -12.58
C PRO A 14 10.13 -5.23 -11.29
N GLY A 15 9.78 -4.11 -10.62
CA GLY A 15 10.37 -3.72 -9.34
C GLY A 15 9.90 -4.57 -8.16
N LEU A 16 8.77 -5.28 -8.30
CA LEU A 16 8.14 -6.12 -7.28
C LEU A 16 7.86 -7.52 -7.86
N PRO A 17 8.88 -8.34 -8.14
CA PRO A 17 8.70 -9.64 -8.76
C PRO A 17 7.92 -10.59 -7.85
N ALA A 18 7.12 -11.48 -8.43
CA ALA A 18 6.32 -12.47 -7.71
C ALA A 18 7.17 -13.46 -6.90
N SER A 19 8.45 -13.60 -7.24
CA SER A 19 9.43 -14.44 -6.56
C SER A 19 10.13 -13.76 -5.38
N ALA A 20 9.78 -12.51 -5.04
CA ALA A 20 10.41 -11.82 -3.93
C ALA A 20 10.15 -12.55 -2.59
N PRO A 21 11.05 -12.43 -1.60
CA PRO A 21 10.86 -13.05 -0.30
C PRO A 21 9.63 -12.52 0.44
N VAL A 22 9.13 -13.31 1.39
CA VAL A 22 8.06 -12.87 2.31
C VAL A 22 8.48 -11.58 3.03
N GLY A 23 7.57 -10.61 3.09
CA GLY A 23 7.82 -9.29 3.69
C GLY A 23 8.19 -8.22 2.66
N HIS A 24 8.49 -8.60 1.41
CA HIS A 24 8.51 -7.66 0.30
C HIS A 24 7.08 -7.39 -0.18
N PRO A 25 6.77 -6.17 -0.63
CA PRO A 25 5.48 -5.92 -1.27
C PRO A 25 5.39 -6.65 -2.61
N HIS A 26 4.24 -7.25 -2.88
CA HIS A 26 3.90 -7.90 -4.15
C HIS A 26 2.65 -7.27 -4.77
N ILE A 27 2.52 -7.40 -6.09
CA ILE A 27 1.25 -7.14 -6.78
C ILE A 27 0.38 -8.38 -6.66
N ILE A 28 -0.80 -8.22 -6.06
CA ILE A 28 -1.76 -9.30 -5.85
C ILE A 28 -2.73 -9.37 -7.02
N GLY A 29 -2.88 -10.55 -7.62
CA GLY A 29 -3.90 -10.82 -8.63
C GLY A 29 -5.31 -10.88 -8.02
N TRP A 30 -6.28 -10.30 -8.73
CA TRP A 30 -7.68 -10.38 -8.34
C TRP A 30 -8.32 -11.62 -8.97
N ASP A 31 -8.34 -12.72 -8.25
CA ASP A 31 -9.04 -13.93 -8.67
C ASP A 31 -10.17 -14.35 -7.73
N GLY A 32 -10.77 -13.40 -6.99
CA GLY A 32 -12.14 -13.50 -6.42
C GLY A 32 -12.44 -14.64 -5.42
N GLU A 33 -11.57 -15.63 -5.27
CA GLU A 33 -11.75 -16.81 -4.44
C GLU A 33 -10.66 -16.83 -3.38
N ASP A 34 -11.09 -16.52 -2.14
CA ASP A 34 -10.55 -17.04 -0.88
C ASP A 34 -9.05 -17.31 -0.82
N THR A 35 -8.26 -16.40 -1.38
CA THR A 35 -6.82 -16.48 -1.36
C THR A 35 -6.41 -16.34 0.10
N ASP A 36 -6.03 -17.47 0.72
CA ASP A 36 -5.58 -17.65 2.10
C ASP A 36 -5.03 -16.33 2.70
N LYS A 37 -5.90 -15.58 3.38
CA LYS A 37 -5.67 -14.20 3.84
C LYS A 37 -4.53 -14.10 4.85
N LYS A 38 -4.03 -15.25 5.30
CA LYS A 38 -2.98 -15.42 6.33
C LYS A 38 -1.62 -14.85 5.96
N HIS A 39 -1.34 -14.70 4.66
CA HIS A 39 -0.05 -14.19 4.18
C HIS A 39 -0.14 -12.81 3.51
N LEU A 40 -1.30 -12.16 3.56
CA LEU A 40 -1.46 -10.83 3.01
C LEU A 40 -0.85 -9.80 3.97
N THR A 41 0.07 -8.99 3.49
CA THR A 41 0.67 -7.90 4.26
C THR A 41 0.06 -6.55 3.86
N ALA A 42 0.14 -5.55 4.73
CA ALA A 42 -0.24 -4.18 4.35
C ALA A 42 0.60 -3.66 3.19
N ALA A 43 1.88 -4.05 3.11
CA ALA A 43 2.75 -3.71 1.99
C ALA A 43 2.19 -4.22 0.65
N ASP A 44 1.72 -5.47 0.61
CA ASP A 44 1.06 -6.03 -0.58
C ASP A 44 -0.22 -5.25 -0.95
N GLY A 45 -1.05 -4.96 0.06
CA GLY A 45 -2.31 -4.23 -0.12
C GLY A 45 -2.07 -2.81 -0.66
N ILE A 46 -1.09 -2.09 -0.12
CA ILE A 46 -0.74 -0.73 -0.55
C ILE A 46 -0.11 -0.76 -1.95
N ALA A 47 0.85 -1.65 -2.19
CA ALA A 47 1.51 -1.75 -3.49
C ALA A 47 0.51 -2.05 -4.59
N THR A 48 -0.36 -3.03 -4.36
CA THR A 48 -1.41 -3.41 -5.31
C THR A 48 -2.43 -2.29 -5.52
N LEU A 49 -2.85 -1.61 -4.44
CA LEU A 49 -3.77 -0.47 -4.51
C LEU A 49 -3.20 0.67 -5.36
N LEU A 50 -1.97 1.08 -5.10
CA LEU A 50 -1.31 2.16 -5.85
C LEU A 50 -1.09 1.76 -7.30
N PHE A 51 -0.62 0.53 -7.55
CA PHE A 51 -0.38 0.02 -8.90
C PHE A 51 -1.66 -0.02 -9.74
N ASN A 52 -2.75 -0.55 -9.18
CA ASN A 52 -4.04 -0.63 -9.86
C ASN A 52 -4.66 0.74 -10.09
N TRP A 53 -4.40 1.72 -9.20
CA TRP A 53 -4.83 3.09 -9.43
C TRP A 53 -4.03 3.73 -10.56
N LYS A 54 -2.70 3.81 -10.41
CA LYS A 54 -1.72 4.30 -11.40
C LYS A 54 -0.34 3.70 -11.10
N PRO A 55 0.28 2.90 -11.99
CA PRO A 55 1.61 2.35 -11.77
C PRO A 55 2.68 3.38 -11.37
N GLU A 56 2.63 4.58 -11.97
CA GLU A 56 3.57 5.67 -11.67
C GLU A 56 3.44 6.19 -10.23
N ALA A 57 2.28 5.99 -9.60
CA ALA A 57 2.06 6.32 -8.20
C ALA A 57 2.79 5.37 -7.27
N LEU A 58 2.80 4.07 -7.61
CA LEU A 58 3.60 3.08 -6.89
C LEU A 58 5.10 3.36 -7.09
N ASP A 59 5.53 3.64 -8.31
CA ASP A 59 6.93 3.99 -8.59
C ASP A 59 7.38 5.20 -7.77
N ALA A 60 6.54 6.26 -7.73
CA ALA A 60 6.79 7.43 -6.91
C ALA A 60 6.80 7.14 -5.41
N PHE A 61 5.98 6.20 -4.95
CA PHE A 61 5.97 5.76 -3.56
C PHE A 61 7.27 5.02 -3.23
N LEU A 62 7.74 4.11 -4.09
CA LEU A 62 8.93 3.29 -3.84
C LEU A 62 10.26 4.03 -4.04
N ASP A 63 10.25 5.18 -4.72
CA ASP A 63 11.44 6.00 -4.97
C ASP A 63 11.91 6.78 -3.72
N VAL A 64 12.39 6.04 -2.72
CA VAL A 64 12.90 6.57 -1.44
C VAL A 64 14.11 7.48 -1.64
N ARG A 65 14.94 7.19 -2.64
CA ARG A 65 16.22 7.88 -2.85
C ARG A 65 16.06 9.29 -3.44
N HIS A 66 15.09 9.49 -4.33
CA HIS A 66 14.91 10.77 -5.00
C HIS A 66 13.69 11.55 -4.49
N LYS A 67 12.79 10.91 -3.74
CA LYS A 67 11.58 11.54 -3.19
C LYS A 67 11.58 11.45 -1.68
N SER A 68 11.72 12.60 -1.03
CA SER A 68 11.75 12.68 0.45
C SER A 68 10.39 12.42 1.10
N ARG A 69 9.31 12.75 0.39
CA ARG A 69 7.93 12.60 0.86
C ARG A 69 7.01 12.18 -0.28
N TYR A 70 6.00 11.40 0.07
CA TYR A 70 4.90 11.01 -0.80
C TYR A 70 3.61 11.02 0.02
N GLU A 71 2.53 11.51 -0.57
CA GLU A 71 1.19 11.38 -0.01
C GLU A 71 0.18 11.08 -1.11
N TRP A 72 -0.77 10.23 -0.77
CA TRP A 72 -1.90 9.86 -1.59
C TRP A 72 -3.07 9.57 -0.67
N TYR A 73 -4.26 10.01 -1.06
CA TYR A 73 -5.46 9.69 -0.29
C TYR A 73 -6.63 9.37 -1.21
N ARG A 74 -7.59 8.62 -0.66
CA ARG A 74 -8.80 8.18 -1.37
C ARG A 74 -10.02 8.41 -0.50
N ARG A 75 -11.06 9.01 -1.10
CA ARG A 75 -12.29 9.33 -0.39
C ARG A 75 -13.14 8.09 -0.12
N ALA A 76 -13.67 7.98 1.08
CA ALA A 76 -14.63 6.94 1.43
C ALA A 76 -15.92 7.11 0.61
N LYS A 77 -16.62 5.99 0.36
CA LYS A 77 -17.96 6.06 -0.24
C LYS A 77 -18.92 6.82 0.69
N PRO A 78 -19.77 7.72 0.16
CA PRO A 78 -20.77 8.41 0.98
C PRO A 78 -21.63 7.42 1.77
N ASN A 79 -21.95 7.77 3.02
CA ASN A 79 -22.77 6.95 3.92
C ASN A 79 -22.20 5.55 4.27
N SER A 80 -20.93 5.27 3.97
CA SER A 80 -20.29 4.00 4.32
C SER A 80 -19.97 3.86 5.82
N GLY A 81 -19.92 4.99 6.55
CA GLY A 81 -19.42 5.03 7.92
C GLY A 81 -17.91 4.79 8.04
N ILE A 82 -17.19 4.77 6.92
CA ILE A 82 -15.74 4.60 6.83
C ILE A 82 -15.09 5.96 6.59
N LEU A 83 -13.88 6.12 7.13
CA LEU A 83 -13.03 7.30 6.96
C LEU A 83 -12.26 7.26 5.64
N ASP A 84 -11.75 8.41 5.22
CA ASP A 84 -10.88 8.50 4.06
C ASP A 84 -9.62 7.65 4.26
N LEU A 85 -9.02 7.16 3.19
CA LEU A 85 -7.77 6.41 3.24
C LEU A 85 -6.60 7.35 3.00
N LEU A 86 -5.55 7.26 3.82
CA LEU A 86 -4.25 7.87 3.57
C LEU A 86 -3.19 6.80 3.34
N VAL A 87 -2.36 7.01 2.33
CA VAL A 87 -1.08 6.34 2.12
C VAL A 87 -0.02 7.42 1.99
N ALA A 88 0.95 7.41 2.90
CA ALA A 88 2.01 8.39 2.98
C ALA A 88 3.36 7.69 3.16
N ARG A 89 4.42 8.39 2.78
CA ARG A 89 5.79 7.99 3.09
C ARG A 89 6.64 9.22 3.35
N THR A 90 7.49 9.15 4.37
CA THR A 90 8.57 10.11 4.60
C THR A 90 9.87 9.35 4.74
N GLY A 91 10.83 9.58 3.83
CA GLY A 91 12.06 8.80 3.78
C GLY A 91 11.76 7.30 3.63
N ASP A 92 12.33 6.48 4.50
CA ASP A 92 12.12 5.02 4.56
C ASP A 92 10.89 4.62 5.39
N MET A 93 10.10 5.57 5.90
CA MET A 93 8.93 5.26 6.73
C MET A 93 7.64 5.40 5.92
N ALA A 94 6.96 4.28 5.71
CA ALA A 94 5.61 4.20 5.15
C ALA A 94 4.56 4.29 6.26
N LEU A 95 3.53 5.11 6.04
CA LEU A 95 2.37 5.25 6.91
C LEU A 95 1.11 5.07 6.09
N CYS A 96 0.15 4.33 6.62
CA CYS A 96 -1.17 4.24 6.02
C CYS A 96 -2.22 4.14 7.12
N GLY A 97 -3.45 4.53 6.82
CA GLY A 97 -4.52 4.47 7.82
C GLY A 97 -5.73 5.27 7.42
N PHE A 98 -6.59 5.47 8.41
CA PHE A 98 -7.89 6.07 8.22
C PHE A 98 -7.83 7.54 8.61
N ARG A 99 -8.10 8.43 7.66
CA ARG A 99 -8.00 9.86 7.81
C ARG A 99 -9.33 10.44 8.24
N GLU A 100 -9.36 11.05 9.41
CA GLU A 100 -10.55 11.77 9.91
C GLU A 100 -10.63 13.19 9.35
N ASP A 101 -9.50 13.88 9.28
CA ASP A 101 -9.35 15.24 8.76
C ASP A 101 -7.95 15.45 8.16
N VAL A 102 -7.53 16.69 7.89
CA VAL A 102 -6.23 16.97 7.28
C VAL A 102 -5.04 16.64 8.17
N GLU A 103 -5.21 16.63 9.48
CA GLU A 103 -4.12 16.57 10.45
C GLU A 103 -4.10 15.25 11.23
N ARG A 104 -5.18 14.46 11.18
CA ARG A 104 -5.33 13.24 11.99
C ARG A 104 -5.55 11.98 11.17
N VAL A 105 -4.69 10.99 11.44
CA VAL A 105 -4.82 9.60 11.00
C VAL A 105 -5.17 8.76 12.23
N ASP A 106 -6.32 8.09 12.19
CA ASP A 106 -6.73 7.10 13.17
C ASP A 106 -6.18 5.72 12.80
N GLY A 107 -5.73 4.99 13.83
CA GLY A 107 -5.10 3.67 13.72
C GLY A 107 -4.04 3.57 12.62
N PRO A 108 -2.98 4.40 12.63
CA PRO A 108 -1.97 4.35 11.58
C PRO A 108 -1.22 3.01 11.64
N PHE A 109 -1.08 2.38 10.47
CA PHE A 109 -0.18 1.27 10.24
C PHE A 109 1.12 1.82 9.66
N THR A 110 2.21 1.61 10.39
CA THR A 110 3.52 2.18 10.10
C THR A 110 4.53 1.08 9.80
N TYR A 111 5.32 1.26 8.76
CA TYR A 111 6.32 0.30 8.30
C TYR A 111 7.63 1.00 7.94
N THR A 112 8.74 0.36 8.25
CA THR A 112 10.06 0.74 7.73
C THR A 112 10.32 -0.01 6.43
N MET A 113 10.66 0.73 5.38
CA MET A 113 11.07 0.23 4.07
C MET A 113 12.58 0.03 4.08
N GLU A 114 13.02 -1.21 4.24
CA GLU A 114 14.44 -1.55 4.30
C GLU A 114 15.12 -1.35 2.94
N GLU A 115 16.45 -1.21 2.94
CA GLU A 115 17.24 -1.13 1.70
C GLU A 115 17.06 -2.36 0.79
N SER A 116 16.71 -3.50 1.38
CA SER A 116 16.36 -4.74 0.68
C SER A 116 15.06 -4.61 -0.14
N GLY A 117 14.21 -3.62 0.17
CA GLY A 117 12.85 -3.49 -0.32
C GLY A 117 11.80 -4.18 0.55
N ALA A 118 12.21 -4.89 1.62
CA ALA A 118 11.29 -5.47 2.59
C ALA A 118 10.63 -4.38 3.46
N TRP A 119 9.38 -4.62 3.87
CA TRP A 119 8.64 -3.71 4.74
C TRP A 119 8.41 -4.36 6.10
N THR A 120 9.03 -3.78 7.13
CA THR A 120 8.95 -4.30 8.50
C THR A 120 8.00 -3.43 9.33
N PRO A 121 7.00 -4.01 10.02
CA PRO A 121 6.10 -3.24 10.87
C PRO A 121 6.88 -2.50 11.97
N PHE A 122 6.63 -1.21 12.12
CA PHE A 122 7.30 -0.38 13.12
C PHE A 122 6.82 -0.67 14.54
N ASP A 123 5.54 -1.02 14.69
CA ASP A 123 4.92 -1.27 15.99
C ASP A 123 4.05 -2.54 16.03
N ARG A 124 3.58 -2.86 17.24
CA ARG A 124 2.73 -4.03 17.49
C ARG A 124 1.37 -3.93 16.80
N HIS A 125 0.81 -2.73 16.67
CA HIS A 125 -0.49 -2.52 16.03
C HIS A 125 -0.42 -2.89 14.55
N SER A 126 0.56 -2.33 13.85
CA SER A 126 0.88 -2.59 12.46
C SER A 126 1.13 -4.08 12.20
N LYS A 127 1.90 -4.73 13.09
CA LYS A 127 2.15 -6.17 13.01
C LYS A 127 0.90 -7.03 13.14
N LEU A 128 -0.01 -6.69 14.06
CA LEU A 128 -1.18 -7.52 14.37
C LEU A 128 -2.35 -7.29 13.42
N PHE A 129 -2.55 -6.04 13.00
CA PHE A 129 -3.76 -5.63 12.26
C PHE A 129 -3.49 -5.27 10.80
N GLY A 130 -2.22 -5.17 10.39
CA GLY A 130 -1.82 -4.92 9.00
C GLY A 130 -2.44 -5.87 7.98
N PRO A 131 -2.50 -7.20 8.22
CA PRO A 131 -3.17 -8.13 7.31
C PRO A 131 -4.67 -7.86 7.14
N SER A 132 -5.36 -7.52 8.23
CA SER A 132 -6.79 -7.17 8.19
C SER A 132 -7.02 -5.88 7.40
N PHE A 133 -6.14 -4.89 7.59
CA PHE A 133 -6.15 -3.66 6.81
C PHE A 133 -5.91 -3.92 5.32
N ALA A 134 -4.91 -4.73 4.96
CA ALA A 134 -4.67 -5.13 3.59
C ALA A 134 -5.89 -5.82 2.96
N SER A 135 -6.54 -6.71 3.71
CA SER A 135 -7.77 -7.36 3.27
C SER A 135 -8.87 -6.34 3.01
N ALA A 136 -9.02 -5.32 3.86
CA ALA A 136 -10.00 -4.24 3.68
C ALA A 136 -9.73 -3.45 2.39
N LEU A 137 -8.46 -3.09 2.12
CA LEU A 137 -8.06 -2.40 0.91
C LEU A 137 -8.39 -3.19 -0.35
N MET A 138 -8.11 -4.50 -0.31
CA MET A 138 -8.28 -5.36 -1.47
C MET A 138 -9.75 -5.69 -1.69
N TYR A 139 -10.48 -6.20 -0.71
CA TYR A 139 -11.71 -6.94 -1.00
C TYR A 139 -13.03 -6.23 -0.68
N HIS A 140 -12.99 -5.08 -0.01
CA HIS A 140 -14.22 -4.50 0.55
C HIS A 140 -14.78 -3.30 -0.22
N GLU A 141 -14.13 -2.88 -1.33
CA GLU A 141 -14.55 -1.77 -2.19
C GLU A 141 -15.08 -0.54 -1.42
N LEU A 142 -14.43 -0.15 -0.32
CA LEU A 142 -14.97 0.85 0.60
C LEU A 142 -14.77 2.30 0.13
N TRP A 143 -13.91 2.52 -0.86
CA TRP A 143 -13.49 3.84 -1.32
C TRP A 143 -13.87 4.10 -2.78
N LEU A 144 -14.14 5.37 -3.13
CA LEU A 144 -14.56 5.78 -4.48
C LEU A 144 -13.45 5.55 -5.51
N GLU A 145 -13.78 4.93 -6.64
CA GLU A 145 -12.87 4.84 -7.79
C GLU A 145 -12.64 6.23 -8.41
N GLY A 146 -11.40 6.54 -8.81
CA GLY A 146 -11.07 7.71 -9.62
C GLY A 146 -10.46 8.93 -8.89
N ASP A 147 -10.58 9.04 -7.57
CA ASP A 147 -10.24 10.29 -6.84
C ASP A 147 -8.97 10.20 -5.99
N GLY A 148 -7.92 9.53 -6.47
CA GLY A 148 -6.61 9.68 -5.83
C GLY A 148 -6.13 11.12 -6.00
N VAL A 149 -6.18 11.93 -4.93
CA VAL A 149 -5.77 13.34 -4.99
C VAL A 149 -4.30 13.48 -4.56
N LYS A 150 -3.69 14.50 -5.15
CA LYS A 150 -2.30 14.74 -5.54
C LYS A 150 -1.19 14.37 -4.55
N VAL A 151 -0.09 13.91 -5.17
CA VAL A 151 1.25 13.68 -4.65
C VAL A 151 2.04 14.99 -4.57
N ASP A 152 2.37 15.46 -3.37
CA ASP A 152 3.45 16.44 -3.18
C ASP A 152 4.79 15.69 -3.14
N VAL A 153 5.44 15.61 -4.30
CA VAL A 153 6.81 15.10 -4.41
C VAL A 153 7.76 16.25 -4.08
N TYR A 154 8.25 16.31 -2.84
CA TYR A 154 9.40 17.16 -2.53
C TYR A 154 10.68 16.43 -2.93
N GLY A 155 11.22 16.81 -4.09
CA GLY A 155 12.63 16.56 -4.40
C GLY A 155 13.46 17.54 -3.59
N SER A 156 14.53 17.07 -2.96
CA SER A 156 15.53 17.98 -2.40
C SER A 156 16.16 18.75 -3.55
N GLU A 157 15.70 19.97 -3.82
CA GLU A 157 16.50 20.93 -4.56
C GLU A 157 17.79 21.17 -3.77
N GLN A 158 18.90 20.98 -4.48
CA GLN A 158 20.26 21.08 -3.97
C GLN A 158 20.48 22.39 -3.21
N ARG A 159 21.01 22.30 -1.99
CA ARG A 159 21.86 23.38 -1.47
C ARG A 159 23.30 22.97 -1.70
N GLY A 160 23.90 23.58 -2.72
CA GLY A 160 25.35 23.71 -2.85
C GLY A 160 25.93 24.65 -1.82
#